data_AF-A0A848P7X4-F1
#
_entry.id   AF-A0A848P7X4-F1
#
_cell.length_a   1.000
_cell.length_b   1.000
_cell.length_c   1.000
_cell.angle_alpha   90.00
_cell.angle_beta   90.00
_cell.angle_gamma   90.00
#
_symmetry.space_group_name_H-M   'P 1'
#
loop_
_entity.id
_entity.type
_entity.pdbx_description
1 polymer ?
#
loop_
_entity_poly.entity_id
_entity_poly.type
_entity_poly.pdbx_seq_one_letter_code
_entity_poly.pdbx_strand_id
1 'polypeptide(L)'
;MSQESKKYKGVLAKRIKPRRPMLLAAALRSQDALRSTIAEHDREDREKLIELAAHYNIPVGPNFHYELLLALAREYVPGFQEETATGRKKKWTFEKQFELADDVDALVVAGDVNHGIDWATQQLAKSKKWAAFLSAKDGGTADPAEALRKAYYGAKEQLKILRELMKESEKY
;
A
#
# COMPACT_ATOMS: atom_id res chain seq x y z
N MET A 1 -9.68 19.87 21.57
CA MET A 1 -10.53 18.66 21.70
C MET A 1 -10.05 17.68 20.64
N SER A 2 -9.28 16.67 21.05
CA SER A 2 -8.61 15.75 20.13
C SER A 2 -9.56 14.63 19.72
N GLN A 3 -9.90 14.54 18.44
CA GLN A 3 -10.70 13.45 17.90
C GLN A 3 -9.87 12.17 17.87
N GLU A 4 -10.01 11.32 18.89
CA GLU A 4 -9.44 9.96 18.88
C GLU A 4 -10.29 9.07 17.95
N SER A 5 -9.94 9.04 16.67
CA SER A 5 -10.20 7.85 15.88
C SER A 5 -9.36 6.73 16.51
N LYS A 6 -10.00 5.72 17.13
CA LYS A 6 -9.32 4.59 17.77
C LYS A 6 -8.71 3.68 16.69
N LYS A 7 -7.63 4.16 16.07
CA LYS A 7 -6.83 3.44 15.08
C LYS A 7 -6.28 2.14 15.67
N TYR A 8 -5.85 2.20 16.92
CA TYR A 8 -5.28 1.07 17.64
C TYR A 8 -6.32 0.41 18.55
N LYS A 9 -6.37 -0.93 18.53
CA LYS A 9 -7.26 -1.77 19.35
C LYS A 9 -6.45 -2.69 20.27
N GLY A 10 -7.09 -3.29 21.28
CA GLY A 10 -6.45 -4.28 22.15
C GLY A 10 -5.34 -3.70 23.03
N VAL A 11 -4.19 -4.38 23.09
CA VAL A 11 -3.04 -4.00 23.92
C VAL A 11 -2.50 -2.61 23.57
N LEU A 12 -2.58 -2.21 22.30
CA LEU A 12 -2.11 -0.92 21.80
C LEU A 12 -3.01 0.26 22.22
N ALA A 13 -4.28 0.01 22.53
CA ALA A 13 -5.18 1.04 23.06
C ALA A 13 -4.89 1.36 24.54
N LYS A 14 -4.18 0.47 25.25
CA LYS A 14 -3.88 0.64 26.68
C LYS A 14 -2.65 1.54 26.86
N ARG A 15 -2.90 2.76 27.31
CA ARG A 15 -1.84 3.73 27.65
C ARG A 15 -0.90 3.15 28.71
N ILE A 16 0.40 3.35 28.50
CA ILE A 16 1.44 3.00 29.50
C ILE A 16 1.20 3.86 30.74
N LYS A 17 1.26 3.24 31.94
CA LYS A 17 1.15 3.98 33.20
C LYS A 17 2.36 4.92 33.35
N PRO A 18 2.21 6.11 33.94
CA PRO A 18 3.34 7.02 34.11
C PRO A 18 4.42 6.35 34.97
N ARG A 19 5.61 6.19 34.38
CA ARG A 19 6.81 5.68 35.06
C ARG A 19 7.27 6.78 36.03
N ARG A 20 6.94 6.65 37.32
CA ARG A 20 7.28 7.68 38.32
C ARG A 20 8.76 7.59 38.67
N PRO A 21 9.57 8.63 38.42
CA PRO A 21 11.02 8.62 38.71
C PRO A 21 11.34 8.32 40.17
N MET A 22 10.45 8.73 41.10
CA MET A 22 10.59 8.50 42.54
C MET A 22 10.51 7.01 42.93
N LEU A 23 9.77 6.18 42.20
CA LEU A 23 9.76 4.72 42.42
C LEU A 23 11.04 4.06 41.91
N LEU A 24 11.62 4.61 40.82
CA LEU A 24 12.92 4.18 40.31
C LEU A 24 14.06 4.57 41.27
N ALA A 25 13.98 5.77 41.86
CA ALA A 25 14.91 6.26 42.87
C ALA A 25 14.81 5.50 44.21
N ALA A 26 13.60 5.02 44.57
CA ALA A 26 13.43 4.12 45.70
C ALA A 26 13.99 2.71 45.41
N ALA A 27 13.80 2.20 44.19
CA ALA A 27 14.33 0.93 43.72
C ALA A 27 15.86 0.95 43.55
N LEU A 28 16.49 2.10 43.26
CA LEU A 28 17.95 2.26 43.22
C LEU A 28 18.65 1.89 44.56
N ARG A 29 17.91 1.83 45.68
CA ARG A 29 18.43 1.39 46.98
C ARG A 29 18.62 -0.13 47.08
N SER A 30 17.99 -0.92 46.20
CA SER A 30 18.28 -2.35 46.04
C SER A 30 18.44 -2.71 44.56
N GLN A 31 19.64 -3.15 44.18
CA GLN A 31 19.97 -3.45 42.78
C GLN A 31 19.00 -4.46 42.13
N ASP A 32 18.46 -5.39 42.92
CA ASP A 32 17.52 -6.41 42.44
C ASP A 32 16.14 -5.84 42.11
N ALA A 33 15.60 -4.93 42.92
CA ALA A 33 14.30 -4.29 42.65
C ALA A 33 14.37 -3.36 41.44
N LEU A 34 15.52 -2.69 41.24
CA LEU A 34 15.75 -1.88 40.05
C LEU A 34 15.76 -2.73 38.78
N ARG A 35 16.49 -3.86 38.80
CA ARG A 35 16.57 -4.78 37.67
C ARG A 35 15.21 -5.37 37.31
N SER A 36 14.40 -5.76 38.31
CA SER A 36 13.06 -6.29 38.04
C SER A 36 12.13 -5.26 37.41
N THR A 37 12.14 -4.01 37.90
CA THR A 37 11.29 -2.95 37.35
C THR A 37 11.71 -2.56 35.92
N ILE A 38 13.01 -2.52 35.64
CA ILE A 38 13.49 -2.27 34.26
C ILE A 38 13.06 -3.42 33.34
N ALA A 39 13.21 -4.67 33.77
CA ALA A 39 12.82 -5.83 32.99
C ALA A 39 11.31 -5.86 32.69
N GLU A 40 10.47 -5.46 33.65
CA GLU A 40 9.02 -5.34 33.45
C GLU A 40 8.67 -4.26 32.41
N HIS A 41 9.33 -3.10 32.47
CA HIS A 41 9.14 -2.03 31.49
C HIS A 41 9.58 -2.45 30.09
N ASP A 42 10.76 -3.06 29.98
CA ASP A 42 11.30 -3.56 28.71
C ASP A 42 10.39 -4.63 28.11
N ARG A 43 9.80 -5.48 28.95
CA ARG A 43 8.83 -6.48 28.51
C ARG A 43 7.55 -5.84 27.97
N GLU A 44 6.97 -4.88 28.69
CA GLU A 44 5.76 -4.19 28.23
C GLU A 44 6.00 -3.44 26.90
N ASP A 45 7.16 -2.80 26.77
CA ASP A 45 7.54 -2.08 25.54
C ASP A 45 7.75 -3.04 24.36
N ARG A 46 8.40 -4.19 24.58
CA ARG A 46 8.56 -5.24 23.56
C ARG A 46 7.23 -5.84 23.13
N GLU A 47 6.34 -6.18 24.06
CA GLU A 47 5.01 -6.72 23.75
C GLU A 47 4.22 -5.73 22.87
N LYS A 48 4.28 -4.44 23.19
CA LYS A 48 3.62 -3.39 22.37
C LYS A 48 4.28 -3.22 21.00
N LEU A 49 5.59 -3.33 20.89
CA LEU A 49 6.28 -3.25 19.59
C LEU A 49 5.91 -4.42 18.67
N ILE A 50 5.77 -5.63 19.21
CA ILE A 50 5.36 -6.81 18.45
C ILE A 50 3.91 -6.66 17.95
N GLU A 51 3.01 -6.22 18.82
CA GLU A 51 1.61 -5.94 18.45
C GLU A 51 1.51 -4.82 17.41
N LEU A 52 2.37 -3.80 17.51
CA LEU A 52 2.43 -2.73 16.53
C LEU A 52 2.92 -3.25 15.18
N ALA A 53 3.95 -4.09 15.15
CA ALA A 53 4.42 -4.74 13.93
C ALA A 53 3.33 -5.59 13.27
N ALA A 54 2.57 -6.35 14.06
CA ALA A 54 1.42 -7.12 13.58
C ALA A 54 0.34 -6.22 12.97
N HIS A 55 0.06 -5.06 13.57
CA HIS A 55 -0.88 -4.08 13.02
C HIS A 55 -0.47 -3.55 11.64
N TYR A 56 0.83 -3.42 11.37
CA TYR A 56 1.36 -3.03 10.06
C TYR A 56 1.63 -4.23 9.12
N ASN A 57 1.23 -5.45 9.49
CA ASN A 57 1.52 -6.70 8.75
C ASN A 57 3.02 -6.94 8.50
N ILE A 58 3.88 -6.50 9.42
CA ILE A 58 5.33 -6.68 9.33
C ILE A 58 5.70 -7.98 10.04
N PRO A 59 6.35 -8.95 9.36
CA PRO A 59 6.78 -10.18 9.99
C PRO A 59 7.90 -9.91 11.01
N VAL A 60 7.85 -10.60 12.15
CA VAL A 60 8.89 -10.50 13.17
C VAL A 60 10.14 -11.26 12.68
N GLY A 61 11.10 -10.51 12.13
CA GLY A 61 12.41 -11.00 11.68
C GLY A 61 13.54 -10.09 12.14
N PRO A 62 14.80 -10.30 11.70
CA PRO A 62 15.96 -9.51 12.15
C PRO A 62 15.83 -8.00 11.91
N ASN A 63 15.11 -7.62 10.85
CA ASN A 63 14.99 -6.23 10.38
C ASN A 63 13.63 -5.60 10.69
N PHE A 64 12.75 -6.27 11.45
CA PHE A 64 11.38 -5.80 11.66
C PHE A 64 11.31 -4.40 12.30
N HIS A 65 12.30 -4.06 13.14
CA HIS A 65 12.41 -2.73 13.74
C HIS A 65 12.62 -1.63 12.70
N TYR A 66 13.45 -1.89 11.68
CA TYR A 66 13.71 -0.93 10.61
C TYR A 66 12.45 -0.74 9.74
N GLU A 67 11.80 -1.83 9.36
CA GLU A 67 10.56 -1.79 8.59
C GLU A 67 9.44 -1.08 9.35
N LEU A 68 9.33 -1.33 10.66
CA LEU A 68 8.37 -0.66 11.53
C LEU A 68 8.65 0.83 11.64
N LEU A 69 9.91 1.23 11.82
CA LEU A 69 10.30 2.64 11.83
C LEU A 69 9.99 3.33 10.51
N LEU A 70 10.22 2.67 9.37
CA LEU A 70 9.90 3.21 8.06
C LEU A 70 8.38 3.38 7.88
N ALA A 71 7.59 2.40 8.30
CA ALA A 71 6.13 2.46 8.26
C ALA A 71 5.59 3.63 9.11
N LEU A 72 6.14 3.82 10.31
CA LEU A 72 5.81 4.95 11.17
C LEU A 72 6.28 6.29 10.58
N ALA A 73 7.47 6.34 9.99
CA ALA A 73 7.99 7.56 9.36
C ALA A 73 7.09 8.00 8.20
N ARG A 74 6.69 7.07 7.32
CA ARG A 74 5.73 7.32 6.24
C ARG A 74 4.38 7.82 6.73
N GLU A 75 3.99 7.49 7.96
CA GLU A 75 2.72 7.93 8.52
C GLU A 75 2.80 9.32 9.17
N TYR A 76 3.82 9.58 9.98
CA TYR A 76 3.87 10.76 10.84
C TYR A 76 4.79 11.87 10.33
N VAL A 77 5.75 11.56 9.45
CA VAL A 77 6.75 12.52 8.97
C VAL A 77 6.42 12.91 7.53
N PRO A 78 6.06 14.18 7.26
CA PRO A 78 5.70 14.63 5.91
C PRO A 78 6.77 14.36 4.86
N GLY A 79 8.05 14.40 5.22
CA GLY A 79 9.15 14.12 4.28
C GLY A 79 9.25 12.66 3.81
N PHE A 80 8.56 11.73 4.47
CA PHE A 80 8.47 10.32 4.06
C PHE A 80 7.10 9.99 3.46
N GLN A 81 6.17 10.94 3.42
CA GLN A 81 4.88 10.77 2.79
C GLN A 81 5.04 10.96 1.29
N GLU A 82 4.49 10.04 0.51
CA GLU A 82 4.34 10.26 -0.92
C GLU A 82 3.42 11.46 -1.14
N GLU A 83 3.80 12.37 -2.03
CA GLU A 83 2.93 13.47 -2.42
C GLU A 83 1.64 12.88 -2.99
N THR A 84 0.54 13.02 -2.25
CA THR A 84 -0.78 12.64 -2.77
C THR A 84 -1.04 13.53 -3.98
N ALA A 85 -1.11 12.94 -5.17
CA ALA A 85 -1.37 13.68 -6.41
C ALA A 85 -2.57 14.63 -6.21
N THR A 86 -2.29 15.93 -6.20
CA THR A 86 -3.26 17.00 -6.05
C THR A 86 -4.09 17.08 -7.33
N GLY A 87 -5.18 16.32 -7.39
CA GLY A 87 -6.03 16.29 -8.57
C GLY A 87 -7.25 15.37 -8.45
N ARG A 88 -8.15 15.49 -9.44
CA ARG A 88 -9.30 14.58 -9.58
C ARG A 88 -8.78 13.15 -9.72
N LYS A 89 -9.26 12.23 -8.87
CA LYS A 89 -8.98 10.79 -8.98
C LYS A 89 -9.20 10.36 -10.44
N LYS A 90 -8.14 9.94 -11.12
CA LYS A 90 -8.22 9.41 -12.48
C LYS A 90 -9.02 8.11 -12.43
N LYS A 91 -10.01 7.97 -13.32
CA LYS A 91 -10.78 6.73 -13.48
C LYS A 91 -9.86 5.59 -13.90
N TRP A 92 -8.91 5.89 -14.79
CA TRP A 92 -7.84 5.01 -15.23
C TRP A 92 -6.66 5.13 -14.28
N THR A 93 -6.61 4.26 -13.27
CA THR A 93 -5.43 4.04 -12.44
C THR A 93 -4.46 3.10 -13.15
N PHE A 94 -3.18 3.13 -12.75
CA PHE A 94 -2.17 2.18 -13.24
C PHE A 94 -2.66 0.73 -13.14
N GLU A 95 -3.20 0.35 -11.97
CA GLU A 95 -3.77 -0.98 -11.74
C GLU A 95 -4.83 -1.35 -12.78
N LYS A 96 -5.79 -0.45 -13.04
CA LYS A 96 -6.86 -0.69 -14.03
C LYS A 96 -6.34 -0.74 -15.45
N GLN A 97 -5.27 0.00 -15.75
CA GLN A 97 -4.61 -0.04 -17.05
C GLN A 97 -3.85 -1.34 -17.27
N PHE A 98 -3.16 -1.88 -16.25
CA PHE A 98 -2.52 -3.19 -16.33
C PHE A 98 -3.53 -4.33 -16.43
N GLU A 99 -4.60 -4.27 -15.63
CA GLU A 99 -5.69 -5.25 -15.68
C GLU A 99 -6.33 -5.29 -17.08
N LEU A 100 -6.48 -4.13 -17.73
CA LEU A 100 -6.94 -4.06 -19.12
C LEU A 100 -5.91 -4.65 -20.10
N ALA A 101 -4.63 -4.35 -19.91
CA ALA A 101 -3.57 -4.87 -20.78
C ALA A 101 -3.50 -6.40 -20.74
N ASP A 102 -3.61 -6.99 -19.54
CA ASP A 102 -3.65 -8.44 -19.35
C ASP A 102 -4.90 -9.06 -19.99
N ASP A 103 -6.09 -8.47 -19.75
CA ASP A 103 -7.34 -8.93 -20.35
C ASP A 103 -7.32 -8.85 -21.90
N VAL A 104 -6.68 -7.82 -22.48
CA VAL A 104 -6.51 -7.68 -23.94
C VAL A 104 -5.50 -8.69 -24.47
N ASP A 105 -4.32 -8.79 -23.84
CA ASP A 105 -3.25 -9.68 -24.28
C ASP A 105 -3.68 -11.16 -24.14
N ALA A 106 -4.53 -11.50 -23.17
CA ALA A 106 -5.14 -12.83 -23.03
C ALA A 106 -6.09 -13.19 -24.19
N LEU A 107 -6.73 -12.19 -24.81
CA LEU A 107 -7.66 -12.39 -25.92
C LEU A 107 -6.98 -12.32 -27.30
N VAL A 108 -5.84 -11.65 -27.40
CA VAL A 108 -5.06 -11.56 -28.64
C VAL A 108 -4.21 -12.81 -28.79
N VAL A 109 -4.61 -13.71 -29.70
CA VAL A 109 -3.81 -14.88 -30.05
C VAL A 109 -2.65 -14.46 -30.95
N ALA A 110 -1.42 -14.75 -30.53
CA ALA A 110 -0.22 -14.43 -31.31
C ALA A 110 -0.26 -15.14 -32.68
N GLY A 111 -0.26 -14.36 -33.76
CA GLY A 111 -0.23 -14.85 -35.14
C GLY A 111 -1.59 -14.94 -35.84
N ASP A 112 -2.68 -14.60 -35.17
CA ASP A 112 -4.00 -14.53 -35.80
C ASP A 112 -4.23 -13.15 -36.44
N VAL A 113 -4.33 -13.12 -37.77
CA VAL A 113 -4.52 -11.90 -38.56
C VAL A 113 -5.93 -11.32 -38.39
N ASN A 114 -6.90 -12.14 -37.97
CA ASN A 114 -8.31 -11.73 -37.83
C ASN A 114 -8.67 -11.28 -36.41
N HIS A 115 -7.90 -11.68 -35.40
CA HIS A 115 -8.19 -11.41 -33.98
C HIS A 115 -7.13 -10.51 -33.33
N GLY A 116 -6.99 -9.30 -33.88
CA GLY A 116 -6.10 -8.26 -33.33
C GLY A 116 -6.67 -7.52 -32.10
N ILE A 117 -5.88 -6.56 -31.61
CA ILE A 117 -6.23 -5.68 -30.47
C ILE A 117 -7.60 -5.00 -30.67
N ASP A 118 -7.90 -4.64 -31.91
CA ASP A 118 -9.15 -4.00 -32.30
C ASP A 118 -10.37 -4.89 -32.05
N TRP A 119 -10.24 -6.19 -32.30
CA TRP A 119 -11.28 -7.17 -32.02
C TRP A 119 -11.37 -7.46 -30.51
N ALA A 120 -10.23 -7.64 -29.84
CA ALA A 120 -10.19 -7.92 -28.40
C ALA A 120 -10.85 -6.80 -27.58
N THR A 121 -10.57 -5.54 -27.92
CA THR A 121 -11.19 -4.36 -27.27
C THR A 121 -12.70 -4.27 -27.51
N GLN A 122 -13.19 -4.71 -28.67
CA GLN A 122 -14.64 -4.81 -28.94
C GLN A 122 -15.31 -5.94 -28.13
N GLN A 123 -14.62 -7.07 -27.93
CA GLN A 123 -15.15 -8.16 -27.09
C GLN A 123 -15.15 -7.77 -25.62
N LEU A 124 -14.09 -7.12 -25.14
CA LEU A 124 -14.00 -6.64 -23.76
C LEU A 124 -15.03 -5.55 -23.46
N ALA A 125 -15.35 -4.68 -24.42
CA ALA A 125 -16.43 -3.70 -24.27
C ALA A 125 -17.80 -4.34 -23.97
N LYS A 126 -18.03 -5.59 -24.42
CA LYS A 126 -19.26 -6.35 -24.14
C LYS A 126 -19.20 -7.14 -22.83
N SER A 127 -18.02 -7.26 -22.21
CA SER A 127 -17.87 -7.95 -20.93
C SER A 127 -18.54 -7.16 -19.80
N LYS A 128 -19.28 -7.85 -18.93
CA LYS A 128 -20.01 -7.25 -17.80
C LYS A 128 -19.10 -6.38 -16.91
N LYS A 129 -17.85 -6.80 -16.70
CA LYS A 129 -16.84 -6.10 -15.90
C LYS A 129 -16.53 -4.71 -16.48
N TRP A 130 -16.16 -4.66 -17.76
CA TRP A 130 -15.74 -3.44 -18.44
C TRP A 130 -16.94 -2.56 -18.83
N ALA A 131 -18.08 -3.16 -19.19
CA ALA A 131 -19.32 -2.43 -19.43
C ALA A 131 -19.77 -1.63 -18.20
N ALA A 132 -19.76 -2.25 -17.01
CA ALA A 132 -20.09 -1.57 -15.76
C ALA A 132 -19.06 -0.49 -15.36
N PHE A 133 -17.77 -0.73 -15.65
CA PHE A 133 -16.71 0.25 -15.40
C PHE A 133 -16.83 1.48 -16.31
N LEU A 134 -17.13 1.27 -17.59
CA LEU A 134 -17.30 2.35 -18.57
C LEU A 134 -18.58 3.17 -18.29
N SER A 135 -19.70 2.52 -17.95
CA SER A 135 -20.98 3.19 -17.67
C SER A 135 -20.99 4.08 -16.42
N ALA A 136 -20.10 3.85 -15.46
CA ALA A 136 -20.19 4.46 -14.14
C ALA A 136 -19.76 5.95 -14.05
N LYS A 137 -19.15 6.55 -15.09
CA LYS A 137 -18.67 7.94 -14.96
C LYS A 137 -18.28 8.71 -16.21
N ASP A 138 -18.28 8.10 -17.39
CA ASP A 138 -17.97 8.84 -18.61
C ASP A 138 -19.29 9.29 -19.21
N GLY A 139 -19.54 10.61 -19.19
CA GLY A 139 -20.54 11.19 -20.08
C GLY A 139 -20.26 10.62 -21.47
N GLY A 140 -21.23 9.84 -21.99
CA GLY A 140 -21.03 8.77 -22.95
C GLY A 140 -19.88 9.03 -23.92
N THR A 141 -18.78 8.27 -23.76
CA THR A 141 -17.88 8.09 -24.89
C THR A 141 -18.69 7.39 -25.97
N ALA A 142 -18.78 8.01 -27.15
CA ALA A 142 -19.61 7.54 -28.25
C ALA A 142 -19.31 6.07 -28.59
N ASP A 143 -18.06 5.63 -28.38
CA ASP A 143 -17.63 4.24 -28.56
C ASP A 143 -16.84 3.70 -27.35
N PRO A 144 -17.43 2.78 -26.56
CA PRO A 144 -16.77 2.08 -25.44
C PRO A 144 -15.49 1.35 -25.85
N ALA A 145 -15.44 0.81 -27.07
CA ALA A 145 -14.27 0.11 -27.60
C ALA A 145 -13.09 1.06 -27.86
N GLU A 146 -13.33 2.29 -28.32
CA GLU A 146 -12.27 3.27 -28.55
C GLU A 146 -11.64 3.74 -27.23
N ALA A 147 -12.46 3.88 -26.18
CA ALA A 147 -11.99 4.20 -24.83
C ALA A 147 -11.04 3.12 -24.29
N LEU A 148 -11.36 1.84 -24.49
CA LEU A 148 -10.50 0.71 -24.12
C LEU A 148 -9.20 0.69 -24.93
N ARG A 149 -9.24 0.98 -26.24
CA ARG A 149 -8.02 1.04 -27.08
C ARG A 149 -7.08 2.13 -26.60
N LYS A 150 -7.58 3.34 -26.34
CA LYS A 150 -6.76 4.46 -25.83
C LYS A 150 -6.12 4.11 -24.49
N ALA A 151 -6.88 3.47 -23.59
CA ALA A 151 -6.36 3.02 -22.31
C ALA A 151 -5.29 1.93 -22.45
N TYR A 152 -5.47 0.98 -23.38
CA TYR A 152 -4.50 -0.10 -23.66
C TYR A 152 -3.16 0.45 -24.19
N TYR A 153 -3.19 1.34 -25.18
CA TYR A 153 -1.94 1.94 -25.70
C TYR A 153 -1.23 2.79 -24.64
N GLY A 154 -1.99 3.51 -23.80
CA GLY A 154 -1.43 4.20 -22.64
C GLY A 154 -0.76 3.25 -21.64
N ALA A 155 -1.36 2.07 -21.40
CA ALA A 155 -0.81 1.05 -20.52
C ALA A 155 0.49 0.44 -21.08
N LYS A 156 0.55 0.15 -22.39
CA LYS A 156 1.75 -0.36 -23.07
C LYS A 156 2.94 0.59 -22.97
N GLU A 157 2.70 1.89 -23.14
CA GLU A 157 3.76 2.89 -23.01
C GLU A 157 4.31 2.93 -21.58
N GLN A 158 3.43 2.86 -20.58
CA GLN A 158 3.83 2.80 -19.18
C GLN A 158 4.58 1.51 -18.82
N LEU A 159 4.15 0.36 -19.36
CA LEU A 159 4.85 -0.92 -19.23
C LEU A 159 6.28 -0.85 -19.77
N LYS A 160 6.47 -0.14 -20.89
CA LYS A 160 7.78 0.03 -21.50
C LYS A 160 8.70 0.84 -20.59
N ILE A 161 8.23 1.97 -20.08
CA ILE A 161 8.98 2.83 -19.14
C ILE A 161 9.36 2.05 -17.88
N LEU A 162 8.42 1.28 -17.30
CA LEU A 162 8.72 0.46 -16.11
C LEU A 162 9.77 -0.61 -16.40
N ARG A 163 9.72 -1.28 -17.55
CA ARG A 163 10.74 -2.25 -17.93
C ARG A 163 12.12 -1.62 -18.10
N GLU A 164 12.19 -0.38 -18.61
CA GLU A 164 13.45 0.37 -18.73
C GLU A 164 14.00 0.73 -17.34
N LEU A 165 13.16 1.23 -16.44
CA LEU A 165 13.55 1.54 -15.06
C LEU A 165 14.01 0.30 -14.27
N MET A 166 13.35 -0.85 -14.46
CA MET A 166 13.77 -2.10 -13.81
C MET A 166 15.15 -2.55 -14.32
N LYS A 167 15.41 -2.46 -15.63
CA LYS A 167 16.74 -2.76 -16.21
C LYS A 167 17.83 -1.82 -15.71
N GLU A 168 17.49 -0.57 -15.37
CA GLU A 168 18.44 0.37 -14.78
C GLU A 168 18.72 0.04 -13.32
N SER A 169 17.72 -0.40 -12.56
CA SER A 169 17.92 -0.82 -11.16
C SER A 169 18.75 -2.10 -11.00
N GLU A 170 18.77 -2.99 -12.00
CA GLU A 170 19.60 -4.20 -12.01
C GLU A 170 21.08 -3.95 -12.35
N LYS A 171 21.43 -2.73 -12.78
CA LYS A 171 22.82 -2.34 -13.09
C LYS A 171 23.60 -1.80 -11.89
N TYR A 172 22.92 -1.59 -10.76
CA TYR A 172 23.50 -1.09 -9.51
C TYR A 172 23.39 -2.13 -8.41
#